data_AF-A0A4Y2NC24-F1
#
_entry.id   AF-A0A4Y2NC24-F1
#
_cell.length_a   1.000
_cell.length_b   1.000
_cell.length_c   1.000
_cell.angle_alpha   90.00
_cell.angle_beta   90.00
_cell.angle_gamma   90.00
#
_symmetry.space_group_name_H-M   'P 1'
#
loop_
_entity.id
_entity.type
_entity.pdbx_description
1 polymer ?
#
loop_
_entity_poly.entity_id
_entity_poly.type
_entity_poly.pdbx_seq_one_letter_code
_entity_poly.pdbx_strand_id
1 'polypeptide(L)'
;MLWLYGKWNNLSIPGWNGYIERLSNNSTEFSISRILFIPFIPQPASDYDTIYTTLLCALENAKRYGHDVCIVTFDQPLYTKARDIVAAAPEGSDLSKIVIRLGGSHLLSLFFGAIGYVIQGSGIKEVLSLIYAPNSLYKMVTGHAYARAVIAHTLLHLTLATIISKELVIDDDMDANL
;
A
#
# COMPACT_ATOMS: atom_id res chain seq x y z
N MET A 1 14.72 -0.80 -9.54
CA MET A 1 15.57 -0.59 -10.74
C MET A 1 16.01 -1.90 -11.39
N LEU A 2 16.59 -2.88 -10.68
CA LEU A 2 17.06 -4.14 -11.29
C LEU A 2 16.00 -4.93 -12.09
N TRP A 3 14.77 -5.07 -11.57
CA TRP A 3 13.69 -5.73 -12.33
C TRP A 3 13.35 -4.99 -13.62
N LEU A 4 13.24 -3.65 -13.58
CA LEU A 4 12.96 -2.82 -14.75
C LEU A 4 14.07 -2.94 -15.80
N TYR A 5 15.33 -2.87 -15.36
CA TYR A 5 16.51 -3.05 -16.23
C TYR A 5 16.52 -4.44 -16.88
N GLY A 6 16.25 -5.49 -16.12
CA GLY A 6 16.20 -6.85 -16.66
C GLY A 6 15.06 -7.04 -17.67
N LYS A 7 13.90 -6.39 -17.45
CA LYS A 7 12.81 -6.35 -18.45
C LYS A 7 13.22 -5.60 -19.72
N TRP A 8 13.90 -4.46 -19.57
CA TRP A 8 14.41 -3.68 -20.70
C TRP A 8 15.45 -4.45 -21.53
N ASN A 9 16.37 -5.16 -20.88
CA ASN A 9 17.38 -6.01 -21.52
C ASN A 9 16.83 -7.34 -22.05
N ASN A 10 15.52 -7.53 -22.08
CA ASN A 10 14.85 -8.76 -22.49
C ASN A 10 15.38 -10.03 -21.77
N LEU A 11 15.82 -9.88 -20.52
CA LEU A 11 16.22 -11.03 -19.70
C LEU A 11 14.98 -11.86 -19.37
N SER A 12 15.15 -13.19 -19.32
CA SER A 12 14.09 -14.13 -18.92
C SER A 12 13.84 -14.09 -17.41
N ILE A 13 13.26 -12.98 -16.95
CA ILE A 13 12.85 -12.76 -15.56
C ILE A 13 11.32 -12.79 -15.43
N PRO A 14 10.78 -13.35 -14.34
CA PRO A 14 9.34 -13.44 -14.12
C PRO A 14 8.66 -12.06 -14.00
N GLY A 15 7.33 -12.07 -13.93
CA GLY A 15 6.57 -10.89 -13.48
C GLY A 15 6.98 -10.45 -12.06
N TRP A 16 6.59 -9.25 -11.66
CA TRP A 16 7.01 -8.63 -10.39
C TRP A 16 6.89 -9.59 -9.19
N ASN A 17 5.75 -10.27 -9.02
CA ASN A 17 5.54 -11.18 -7.90
C ASN A 17 6.53 -12.35 -7.89
N GLY A 18 6.72 -13.02 -9.03
CA GLY A 18 7.69 -14.12 -9.13
C GLY A 18 9.15 -13.65 -9.01
N TYR A 19 9.42 -12.39 -9.35
CA TYR A 19 10.75 -11.80 -9.14
C TYR A 19 11.00 -11.58 -7.65
N ILE A 20 10.03 -11.01 -6.93
CA ILE A 20 10.09 -10.83 -5.48
C ILE A 20 10.17 -12.18 -4.76
N GLU A 21 9.39 -13.17 -5.19
CA GLU A 21 9.43 -14.52 -4.63
C GLU A 21 10.83 -15.13 -4.73
N ARG A 22 11.48 -15.06 -5.91
CA ARG A 22 12.86 -15.53 -6.10
C ARG A 22 13.85 -14.83 -5.18
N LEU A 23 13.66 -13.53 -4.91
CA LEU A 23 14.50 -12.78 -3.99
C LEU A 23 14.26 -13.19 -2.53
N SER A 24 13.01 -13.48 -2.16
CA SER A 24 12.64 -13.85 -0.79
C SER A 24 12.85 -15.33 -0.48
N ASN A 25 12.91 -16.22 -1.46
CA ASN A 25 13.03 -17.67 -1.25
C ASN A 25 14.33 -18.09 -0.53
N ASN A 26 15.37 -17.25 -0.54
CA ASN A 26 16.61 -17.50 0.19
C ASN A 26 16.62 -16.89 1.62
N SER A 27 15.56 -16.18 2.01
CA SER A 27 15.37 -15.60 3.34
C SER A 27 14.58 -16.58 4.22
N THR A 28 15.28 -17.51 4.86
CA THR A 28 14.69 -18.59 5.67
C THR A 28 14.30 -18.19 7.10
N GLU A 29 14.68 -16.99 7.56
CA GLU A 29 14.30 -16.51 8.89
C GLU A 29 12.91 -15.86 8.84
N PHE A 30 11.88 -16.64 9.17
CA PHE A 30 10.55 -16.12 9.45
C PHE A 30 10.03 -16.68 10.78
N SER A 31 9.27 -15.86 11.49
CA SER A 31 8.49 -16.29 12.64
C SER A 31 7.08 -16.68 12.19
N ILE A 32 6.56 -17.79 12.69
CA ILE A 32 5.16 -18.17 12.46
C ILE A 32 4.27 -17.34 13.37
N SER A 33 3.35 -16.59 12.77
CA SER A 33 2.28 -15.88 13.49
C SER A 33 1.05 -16.77 13.65
N ARG A 34 0.28 -16.54 14.71
CA ARG A 34 -1.02 -17.18 14.94
C ARG A 34 -2.14 -16.18 14.69
N ILE A 35 -3.17 -16.61 13.97
CA ILE A 35 -4.41 -15.84 13.81
C ILE A 35 -5.39 -16.29 14.89
N LEU A 36 -5.88 -15.34 15.67
CA LEU A 36 -6.89 -15.56 16.70
C LEU A 36 -8.09 -14.67 16.43
N PHE A 37 -9.28 -15.21 16.66
CA PHE A 37 -10.52 -14.43 16.61
C PHE A 37 -10.82 -13.87 17.99
N ILE A 38 -11.11 -12.57 18.03
CA ILE A 38 -11.50 -11.84 19.23
C ILE A 38 -13.03 -11.96 19.38
N PRO A 39 -13.61 -11.95 20.60
CA PRO A 39 -15.06 -12.00 20.78
C PRO A 39 -15.82 -10.95 19.96
N PHE A 40 -17.00 -11.33 19.48
CA PHE A 40 -17.88 -10.42 18.75
C PHE A 40 -18.54 -9.42 19.70
N ILE A 41 -18.54 -8.14 19.32
CA ILE A 41 -19.23 -7.08 20.06
C ILE A 41 -20.54 -6.80 19.32
N PRO A 42 -21.71 -7.21 19.85
CA PRO A 42 -22.99 -7.12 19.15
C PRO A 42 -23.61 -5.72 19.26
N GLN A 43 -22.84 -4.69 18.91
CA GLN A 43 -23.25 -3.30 18.89
C GLN A 43 -22.81 -2.65 17.56
N PRO A 44 -23.45 -1.53 17.13
CA PRO A 44 -23.05 -0.86 15.90
C PRO A 44 -21.58 -0.45 15.94
N ALA A 45 -20.82 -0.84 14.91
CA ALA A 45 -19.37 -0.58 14.84
C ALA A 45 -19.01 0.91 14.82
N SER A 46 -19.96 1.75 14.40
CA SER A 46 -19.78 3.21 14.33
C SER A 46 -19.93 3.90 15.68
N ASP A 47 -20.42 3.24 16.72
CA ASP A 47 -20.64 3.86 18.02
C ASP A 47 -19.32 3.99 18.77
N TYR A 48 -19.09 5.14 19.42
CA TYR A 48 -17.86 5.40 20.17
C TYR A 48 -17.63 4.34 21.26
N ASP A 49 -18.68 3.93 21.96
CA ASP A 49 -18.61 2.90 23.01
C ASP A 49 -18.18 1.54 22.45
N THR A 50 -18.66 1.19 21.25
CA THR A 50 -18.26 -0.05 20.56
C THR A 50 -16.77 -0.01 20.20
N ILE A 51 -16.30 1.11 19.66
CA ILE A 51 -14.89 1.29 19.28
C ILE A 51 -14.01 1.27 20.54
N TYR A 52 -14.41 1.98 21.59
CA TYR A 52 -13.72 1.99 22.88
C TYR A 52 -13.59 0.59 23.47
N THR A 53 -14.70 -0.16 23.51
CA THR A 53 -14.73 -1.55 23.98
C THR A 53 -13.82 -2.45 23.14
N THR A 54 -13.81 -2.25 21.81
CA THR A 54 -12.92 -2.97 20.89
C THR A 54 -11.45 -2.73 21.23
N LEU A 55 -11.07 -1.47 21.49
CA LEU A 55 -9.70 -1.10 21.86
C LEU A 55 -9.27 -1.73 23.18
N LEU A 56 -10.14 -1.72 24.20
CA LEU A 56 -9.86 -2.37 25.47
C LEU A 56 -9.69 -3.88 25.31
N CYS A 57 -10.54 -4.53 24.51
CA CYS A 57 -10.43 -5.96 24.24
C CYS A 57 -9.13 -6.30 23.50
N ALA A 58 -8.73 -5.49 22.52
CA ALA A 58 -7.46 -5.66 21.81
C ALA A 58 -6.25 -5.48 22.74
N LEU A 59 -6.30 -4.48 23.63
CA LEU A 59 -5.26 -4.22 24.62
C LEU A 59 -5.14 -5.36 25.65
N GLU A 60 -6.26 -5.85 26.17
CA GLU A 60 -6.28 -6.98 27.10
C GLU A 60 -5.69 -8.24 26.46
N ASN A 61 -6.05 -8.53 25.20
CA ASN A 61 -5.47 -9.64 24.45
C ASN A 61 -3.96 -9.46 24.22
N ALA A 62 -3.52 -8.25 23.85
CA ALA A 62 -2.11 -7.96 23.68
C ALA A 62 -1.32 -8.27 24.97
N LYS A 63 -1.80 -7.77 26.12
CA LYS A 63 -1.20 -8.04 27.43
C LYS A 63 -1.22 -9.53 27.79
N ARG A 64 -2.33 -10.22 27.56
CA ARG A 64 -2.48 -11.65 27.84
C ARG A 64 -1.43 -12.51 27.15
N TYR A 65 -1.00 -12.10 25.95
CA TYR A 65 0.03 -12.80 25.18
C TYR A 65 1.43 -12.17 25.27
N GLY A 66 1.63 -11.22 26.19
CA GLY A 66 2.94 -10.60 26.43
C GLY A 66 3.41 -9.68 25.30
N HIS A 67 2.47 -9.08 24.56
CA HIS A 67 2.81 -8.07 23.55
C HIS A 67 2.95 -6.69 24.20
N ASP A 68 4.13 -6.09 24.04
CA ASP A 68 4.41 -4.72 24.53
C ASP A 68 3.70 -3.64 23.70
N VAL A 69 3.36 -3.95 22.44
CA VAL A 69 2.75 -3.02 21.50
C VAL A 69 1.40 -3.57 21.03
N CYS A 70 0.36 -2.78 21.19
CA CYS A 70 -0.97 -3.04 20.63
C CYS A 70 -1.20 -2.16 19.40
N ILE A 71 -1.35 -2.78 18.24
CA ILE A 71 -1.66 -2.10 16.98
C ILE A 71 -3.05 -2.51 16.53
N VAL A 72 -3.94 -1.53 16.33
CA VAL A 72 -5.32 -1.78 15.89
C VAL A 72 -5.57 -1.06 14.58
N THR A 73 -6.03 -1.79 13.58
CA THR A 73 -6.35 -1.26 12.24
C THR A 73 -7.85 -1.07 12.08
N PHE A 74 -8.28 0.08 11.57
CA PHE A 74 -9.67 0.40 11.28
C PHE A 74 -9.85 0.95 9.87
N ASP A 75 -11.00 0.71 9.27
CA ASP A 75 -11.43 1.42 8.06
C ASP A 75 -11.61 2.92 8.33
N GLN A 76 -11.58 3.73 7.28
CA GLN A 76 -11.47 5.18 7.39
C GLN A 76 -12.49 5.85 8.35
N PRO A 77 -13.79 5.52 8.34
CA PRO A 77 -14.75 6.17 9.25
C PRO A 77 -14.50 5.82 10.73
N LEU A 78 -14.05 4.60 11.01
CA LEU A 78 -13.80 4.12 12.36
C LEU A 78 -12.42 4.56 12.86
N TYR A 79 -11.45 4.66 11.96
CA TYR A 79 -10.10 5.15 12.24
C TYR A 79 -10.12 6.52 12.89
N THR A 80 -10.88 7.48 12.35
CA THR A 80 -10.98 8.83 12.91
C THR A 80 -11.49 8.79 14.35
N LYS A 81 -12.58 8.07 14.60
CA LYS A 81 -13.16 7.93 15.95
C LYS A 81 -12.20 7.24 16.92
N ALA A 82 -11.51 6.19 16.49
CA ALA A 82 -10.52 5.50 17.31
C ALA A 82 -9.33 6.41 17.64
N ARG A 83 -8.90 7.28 16.72
CA ARG A 83 -7.88 8.30 16.96
C ARG A 83 -8.33 9.31 18.00
N ASP A 84 -9.58 9.77 17.92
CA ASP A 84 -10.15 10.71 18.89
C ASP A 84 -10.17 10.09 20.30
N ILE A 85 -10.59 8.82 20.41
CA ILE A 85 -10.59 8.08 21.69
C ILE A 85 -9.18 7.99 22.29
N VAL A 86 -8.18 7.58 21.51
CA VAL A 86 -6.80 7.44 21.99
C VAL A 86 -6.20 8.79 22.34
N ALA A 87 -6.50 9.85 21.58
CA ALA A 87 -6.04 11.21 21.84
C ALA A 87 -6.67 11.81 23.12
N ALA A 88 -7.90 11.42 23.45
CA ALA A 88 -8.58 11.83 24.68
C ALA A 88 -8.18 11.01 25.92
N ALA A 89 -7.43 9.92 25.74
CA ALA A 89 -7.01 9.08 26.85
C ALA A 89 -5.99 9.80 27.76
N PRO A 90 -6.00 9.56 29.08
CA PRO A 90 -5.01 10.14 29.98
C PRO A 90 -3.59 9.82 29.53
N GLU A 91 -2.71 10.81 29.60
CA GLU A 91 -1.31 10.65 29.20
C GLU A 91 -0.63 9.52 29.97
N GLY A 92 0.08 8.63 29.26
CA GLY A 92 0.76 7.49 29.84
C GLY A 92 -0.13 6.28 30.16
N SER A 93 -1.47 6.41 30.02
CA SER A 93 -2.39 5.27 30.13
C SER A 93 -2.13 4.23 29.04
N ASP A 94 -2.48 2.97 29.29
CA ASP A 94 -2.28 1.92 28.29
C ASP A 94 -3.13 2.12 27.03
N LEU A 95 -4.28 2.78 27.16
CA LEU A 95 -5.11 3.16 26.03
C LEU A 95 -4.41 4.21 25.14
N SER A 96 -3.74 5.21 25.76
CA SER A 96 -2.98 6.23 25.02
C SER A 96 -1.80 5.66 24.21
N LYS A 97 -1.32 4.46 24.57
CA LYS A 97 -0.21 3.78 23.90
C LYS A 97 -0.64 2.93 22.71
N ILE A 98 -1.95 2.73 22.48
CA ILE A 98 -2.42 1.93 21.35
C ILE A 98 -2.10 2.66 20.04
N VAL A 99 -1.46 1.95 19.11
CA VAL A 99 -1.16 2.47 17.78
C VAL A 99 -2.35 2.20 16.86
N ILE A 100 -3.13 3.24 16.61
CA ILE A 100 -4.25 3.20 15.65
C ILE A 100 -3.71 3.38 14.23
N ARG A 101 -4.05 2.44 13.33
CA ARG A 101 -3.65 2.46 11.92
C ARG A 101 -4.86 2.47 10.99
N LEU A 102 -4.75 3.17 9.88
CA LEU A 102 -5.75 3.10 8.81
C LEU A 102 -5.65 1.75 8.09
N GLY A 103 -6.79 1.15 7.76
CA GLY A 103 -6.89 -0.10 7.02
C GLY A 103 -6.11 -0.04 5.70
N GLY A 104 -5.38 -1.10 5.38
CA GLY A 104 -4.43 -1.10 4.25
C GLY A 104 -5.07 -0.82 2.89
N SER A 105 -6.29 -1.29 2.65
CA SER A 105 -7.06 -1.01 1.43
C SER A 105 -7.37 0.48 1.27
N HIS A 106 -7.82 1.13 2.34
CA HIS A 106 -8.12 2.56 2.37
C HIS A 106 -6.86 3.40 2.24
N LEU A 107 -5.78 3.04 2.95
CA LEU A 107 -4.50 3.71 2.83
C LEU A 107 -4.00 3.69 1.37
N LEU A 108 -4.06 2.52 0.73
CA LEU A 108 -3.63 2.36 -0.65
C LEU A 108 -4.53 3.13 -1.63
N SER A 109 -5.85 3.12 -1.40
CA SER A 109 -6.81 3.92 -2.18
C SER A 109 -6.51 5.42 -2.07
N LEU A 110 -6.29 5.93 -0.85
CA LEU A 110 -5.93 7.34 -0.62
C LEU A 110 -4.61 7.70 -1.32
N PHE A 111 -3.61 6.84 -1.22
CA PHE A 111 -2.32 7.06 -1.87
C PHE A 111 -2.45 7.14 -3.39
N PHE A 112 -3.17 6.21 -4.02
CA PHE A 112 -3.43 6.26 -5.47
C PHE A 112 -4.27 7.47 -5.88
N GLY A 113 -5.25 7.86 -5.07
CA GLY A 113 -6.00 9.10 -5.27
C GLY A 113 -5.09 10.34 -5.28
N ALA A 114 -4.12 10.40 -4.36
CA ALA A 114 -3.13 11.47 -4.31
C ALA A 114 -2.18 11.47 -5.52
N ILE A 115 -1.71 10.30 -5.97
CA ILE A 115 -0.95 10.20 -7.23
C ILE A 115 -1.80 10.71 -8.38
N GLY A 116 -3.06 10.28 -8.48
CA GLY A 116 -3.99 10.70 -9.51
C GLY A 116 -4.21 12.21 -9.55
N TYR A 117 -4.24 12.85 -8.38
CA TYR A 117 -4.29 14.31 -8.26
C TYR A 117 -3.01 14.98 -8.76
N VAL A 118 -1.83 14.49 -8.35
CA VAL A 118 -0.52 15.04 -8.76
C VAL A 118 -0.30 14.94 -10.27
N ILE A 119 -0.71 13.83 -10.90
CA ILE A 119 -0.51 13.60 -12.34
C ILE A 119 -1.63 14.22 -13.21
N GLN A 120 -2.57 14.95 -12.62
CA GLN A 120 -3.65 15.56 -13.37
C GLN A 120 -3.10 16.56 -14.39
N GLY A 121 -3.53 16.44 -15.65
CA GLY A 121 -3.07 17.31 -16.74
C GLY A 121 -1.71 16.95 -17.35
N SER A 122 -1.06 15.88 -16.87
CA SER A 122 0.26 15.45 -17.38
C SER A 122 0.25 14.70 -18.73
N GLY A 123 -0.92 14.37 -19.27
CA GLY A 123 -1.04 13.44 -20.41
C GLY A 123 -1.02 11.95 -20.02
N ILE A 124 -0.67 11.61 -18.76
CA ILE A 124 -0.60 10.21 -18.31
C ILE A 124 -1.95 9.50 -18.38
N LYS A 125 -3.04 10.22 -18.06
CA LYS A 125 -4.39 9.66 -18.11
C LYS A 125 -4.76 9.27 -19.54
N GLU A 126 -4.36 10.08 -20.51
CA GLU A 126 -4.57 9.87 -21.94
C GLU A 126 -3.77 8.66 -22.44
N VAL A 127 -2.51 8.52 -22.03
CA VAL A 127 -1.70 7.33 -22.32
C VAL A 127 -2.35 6.06 -21.74
N LEU A 128 -2.78 6.10 -20.47
CA LEU A 128 -3.44 4.96 -19.83
C LEU A 128 -4.79 4.62 -20.46
N SER A 129 -5.46 5.58 -21.11
CA SER A 129 -6.71 5.34 -21.83
C SER A 129 -6.56 4.43 -23.05
N LEU A 130 -5.34 4.26 -23.57
CA LEU A 130 -5.03 3.34 -24.68
C LEU A 130 -5.23 1.86 -24.30
N ILE A 131 -5.11 1.53 -23.01
CA ILE A 131 -5.17 0.16 -22.49
C ILE A 131 -6.29 -0.06 -21.46
N TYR A 132 -6.96 1.00 -21.02
CA TYR A 132 -8.06 0.93 -20.05
C TYR A 132 -9.30 1.69 -20.51
N ALA A 133 -10.46 1.05 -20.34
CA ALA A 133 -11.75 1.71 -20.57
C ALA A 133 -11.98 2.90 -19.62
N PRO A 134 -12.68 3.97 -20.05
CA PRO A 134 -12.82 5.22 -19.31
C PRO A 134 -13.28 5.06 -17.84
N ASN A 135 -14.27 4.20 -17.58
CA ASN A 135 -14.78 3.95 -16.23
C ASN A 135 -13.76 3.25 -15.33
N SER A 136 -12.95 2.35 -15.90
CA SER A 136 -11.87 1.69 -15.16
C SER A 136 -10.77 2.69 -14.83
N LEU A 137 -10.41 3.53 -15.80
CA LEU A 137 -9.41 4.59 -15.64
C LEU A 137 -9.81 5.58 -14.55
N TYR A 138 -11.06 6.04 -14.52
CA TYR A 138 -11.56 6.93 -13.47
C TYR A 138 -11.42 6.31 -12.08
N LYS A 139 -11.88 5.07 -11.89
CA LYS A 139 -11.79 4.38 -10.59
C LYS A 139 -10.34 4.12 -10.18
N MET A 140 -9.45 3.93 -11.14
CA MET A 140 -8.04 3.68 -10.91
C MET A 140 -7.30 4.94 -10.45
N VAL A 141 -7.47 6.05 -11.16
CA VAL A 141 -6.85 7.35 -10.85
C VAL A 141 -7.38 7.91 -9.54
N THR A 142 -8.62 7.59 -9.17
CA THR A 142 -9.19 7.96 -7.86
C THR A 142 -8.92 6.95 -6.75
N GLY A 143 -8.11 5.91 -7.00
CA GLY A 143 -7.72 4.90 -6.00
C GLY A 143 -8.73 3.80 -5.68
N HIS A 144 -9.99 3.97 -6.07
CA HIS A 144 -11.09 3.01 -5.85
C HIS A 144 -10.88 1.64 -6.52
N ALA A 145 -9.98 1.55 -7.50
CA ALA A 145 -9.58 0.30 -8.14
C ALA A 145 -8.08 0.02 -7.94
N TYR A 146 -7.62 0.00 -6.68
CA TYR A 146 -6.20 -0.07 -6.33
C TYR A 146 -5.43 -1.20 -7.03
N ALA A 147 -5.99 -2.41 -7.15
CA ALA A 147 -5.28 -3.53 -7.77
C ALA A 147 -4.96 -3.24 -9.25
N ARG A 148 -5.91 -2.61 -9.96
CA ARG A 148 -5.67 -2.12 -11.32
C ARG A 148 -4.70 -0.94 -11.34
N ALA A 149 -4.77 -0.06 -10.34
CA ALA A 149 -3.85 1.08 -10.22
C ALA A 149 -2.40 0.62 -10.06
N VAL A 150 -2.14 -0.36 -9.19
CA VAL A 150 -0.80 -0.96 -9.03
C VAL A 150 -0.26 -1.45 -10.37
N ILE A 151 -1.06 -2.21 -11.11
CA ILE A 151 -0.66 -2.77 -12.42
C ILE A 151 -0.39 -1.64 -13.41
N ALA A 152 -1.32 -0.69 -13.56
CA ALA A 152 -1.20 0.41 -14.52
C ALA A 152 0.00 1.31 -14.23
N HIS A 153 0.22 1.69 -12.97
CA HIS A 153 1.38 2.49 -12.58
C HIS A 153 2.69 1.73 -12.77
N THR A 154 2.71 0.41 -12.54
CA THR A 154 3.89 -0.43 -12.81
C THR A 154 4.19 -0.49 -14.31
N LEU A 155 3.17 -0.67 -15.15
CA LEU A 155 3.31 -0.68 -16.61
C LEU A 155 3.78 0.68 -17.13
N LEU A 156 3.16 1.77 -16.67
CA LEU A 156 3.56 3.12 -17.03
C LEU A 156 5.02 3.39 -16.67
N HIS A 157 5.42 3.04 -15.45
CA HIS A 157 6.80 3.18 -15.00
C HIS A 157 7.77 2.35 -15.85
N LEU A 158 7.41 1.10 -16.18
CA LEU A 158 8.22 0.26 -17.06
C LEU A 158 8.36 0.86 -18.47
N THR A 159 7.28 1.36 -19.04
CA THR A 159 7.29 2.00 -20.36
C THR A 159 8.16 3.25 -20.36
N LEU A 160 7.99 4.14 -19.37
CA LEU A 160 8.81 5.35 -19.23
C LEU A 160 10.29 5.01 -19.03
N ALA A 161 10.60 4.06 -18.15
CA ALA A 161 11.98 3.61 -17.93
C ALA A 161 12.60 3.04 -19.22
N THR A 162 11.82 2.30 -20.01
CA THR A 162 12.27 1.73 -21.30
C THR A 162 12.54 2.82 -22.32
N ILE A 163 11.68 3.84 -22.42
CA ILE A 163 11.88 4.99 -23.32
C ILE A 163 13.14 5.75 -22.90
N ILE A 164 13.23 6.15 -21.63
CA ILE A 164 14.38 6.90 -21.11
C ILE A 164 15.69 6.12 -21.33
N SER A 165 15.71 4.82 -21.06
CA SER A 165 16.91 4.01 -21.24
C SER A 165 17.32 3.90 -22.71
N LYS A 166 16.37 3.89 -23.65
CA LYS A 166 16.68 3.93 -25.09
C LYS A 166 17.28 5.28 -25.49
N GLU A 167 16.70 6.38 -25.03
CA GLU A 167 17.21 7.73 -25.33
C GLU A 167 18.62 7.94 -24.74
N LEU A 168 18.90 7.41 -23.56
CA LEU A 168 20.22 7.55 -22.91
C LEU A 168 21.34 6.74 -23.57
N VAL A 169 21.03 5.65 -24.30
CA VAL A 169 22.05 4.83 -24.99
C VAL A 169 22.49 5.47 -26.32
N ILE A 170 21.82 6.53 -26.79
CA ILE A 170 22.10 7.17 -28.08
C ILE A 170 23.39 8.02 -28.07
N ASP A 171 24.00 8.29 -26.89
CA ASP A 171 25.21 9.13 -26.79
C ASP A 171 26.56 8.39 -26.86
N ASP A 172 26.61 7.05 -26.92
CA ASP A 172 27.88 6.30 -26.95
C ASP A 172 28.53 6.19 -28.35
N ASP A 173 27.89 6.73 -29.40
CA ASP A 173 28.39 6.70 -30.79
C ASP A 173 28.92 8.05 -31.32
N MET A 174 29.07 9.05 -30.44
CA MET A 174 29.79 10.30 -30.74
C MET A 174 31.11 10.36 -29.98
N ASP A 175 32.13 9.64 -30.45
CA ASP A 175 33.56 10.01 -30.39
C ASP A 175 34.51 8.87 -30.87
N ALA A 176 34.18 8.23 -32.00
CA ALA A 176 35.11 7.32 -32.69
C ALA A 176 35.86 8.01 -33.86
N ASN A 177 35.95 9.34 -33.85
CA ASN A 177 36.69 10.14 -34.84
C ASN A 177 37.59 11.20 -34.17
N LEU A 178 38.43 10.76 -33.24
CA LEU A 178 39.61 11.51 -32.76
C LEU A 178 40.84 10.61 -32.74
#